data_AF-A0A3B9ZJC9-F1
#
_entry.id   AF-A0A3B9ZJC9-F1
#
_cell.length_a   1.000
_cell.length_b   1.000
_cell.length_c   1.000
_cell.angle_alpha   90.00
_cell.angle_beta   90.00
_cell.angle_gamma   90.00
#
_symmetry.space_group_name_H-M   'P 1'
#
loop_
_entity.id
_entity.type
_entity.pdbx_description
1 polymer ?
#
loop_
_entity_poly.entity_id
_entity_poly.type
_entity_poly.pdbx_seq_one_letter_code
_entity_poly.pdbx_strand_id
1 'polypeptide(L)' 'MKTILLLTISNIFMTIAWYGHLKYKNSPLWMAILISWLIASVEYCFQVPANRIGHYQFSAAQLKTIQEV' A
#
# COMPACT_ATOMS: atom_id res chain seq x y z
N MET A 1 10.94 -14.02 -3.70
CA MET A 1 9.86 -14.26 -2.71
C MET A 1 9.69 -13.13 -1.70
N LYS A 2 10.76 -12.64 -1.04
CA LYS A 2 10.67 -11.52 -0.07
C LYS A 2 9.97 -10.27 -0.63
N THR A 3 10.29 -9.86 -1.87
CA THR A 3 9.60 -8.75 -2.56
C THR A 3 8.09 -8.96 -2.65
N ILE A 4 7.64 -10.12 -3.11
CA ILE A 4 6.21 -10.43 -3.28
C ILE A 4 5.50 -10.35 -1.93
N LEU A 5 6.04 -10.97 -0.88
CA LEU A 5 5.45 -10.92 0.46
C LEU A 5 5.30 -9.49 0.97
N LEU A 6 6.34 -8.66 0.82
CA LEU A 6 6.30 -7.26 1.25
C LEU A 6 5.29 -6.44 0.42
N LEU A 7 5.22 -6.65 -0.89
CA LEU A 7 4.24 -5.97 -1.76
C LEU A 7 2.80 -6.39 -1.44
N THR A 8 2.57 -7.66 -1.13
CA THR A 8 1.26 -8.15 -0.68
C THR A 8 0.85 -7.50 0.64
N ILE A 9 1.76 -7.43 1.62
CA ILE A 9 1.50 -6.72 2.89
C ILE A 9 1.20 -5.24 2.63
N SER A 10 1.97 -4.60 1.74
CA SER A 10 1.74 -3.22 1.29
C SER A 10 0.32 -3.04 0.75
N ASN A 11 -0.09 -3.91 -0.18
CA ASN A 11 -1.41 -3.82 -0.80
C ASN A 11 -2.56 -3.97 0.21
N ILE A 12 -2.41 -4.84 1.22
CA ILE A 12 -3.41 -4.99 2.28
C ILE A 12 -3.63 -3.67 3.01
N PHE A 13 -2.57 -2.94 3.39
CA PHE A 13 -2.70 -1.64 4.04
C PHE A 13 -3.37 -0.61 3.12
N MET A 14 -3.00 -0.57 1.84
CA MET A 14 -3.64 0.34 0.89
C MET A 14 -5.14 0.03 0.73
N THR A 15 -5.48 -1.25 0.63
CA THR A 15 -6.86 -1.73 0.54
C THR A 15 -7.67 -1.33 1.79
N ILE A 16 -7.09 -1.46 2.99
CA ILE A 16 -7.72 -1.00 4.24
C ILE A 16 -7.93 0.51 4.22
N ALA A 17 -6.95 1.31 3.78
CA ALA A 17 -7.08 2.76 3.70
C ALA A 17 -8.22 3.18 2.75
N TRP A 18 -8.32 2.52 1.59
CA TRP A 18 -9.34 2.79 0.56
C TRP A 18 -10.76 2.41 1.03
N TYR A 19 -10.96 1.16 1.46
CA TYR A 19 -12.28 0.72 1.92
C TYR A 19 -12.68 1.38 3.24
N GLY A 20 -11.72 1.70 4.11
CA GLY A 20 -11.97 2.40 5.37
C GLY A 20 -12.65 3.75 5.16
N HIS A 21 -12.09 4.62 4.32
CA HIS A 21 -12.68 5.95 4.10
C HIS A 21 -14.06 5.87 3.42
N LEU A 22 -14.29 4.86 2.56
CA LEU A 22 -15.61 4.62 1.95
C LEU A 22 -16.63 4.02 2.91
N LYS A 23 -16.19 3.27 3.93
CA LYS A 23 -17.05 2.72 4.98
C LYS A 23 -17.54 3.81 5.94
N TYR A 24 -16.69 4.78 6.27
CA TYR A 24 -17.00 5.84 7.22
C TYR A 24 -17.41 7.16 6.54
N LYS A 25 -18.42 7.12 5.66
CA LYS A 25 -18.86 8.30 4.88
C LYS A 25 -19.37 9.48 5.71
N ASN A 26 -19.86 9.21 6.93
CA ASN A 26 -20.36 10.23 7.85
C ASN A 26 -19.24 10.87 8.68
N SER A 27 -17.99 10.41 8.56
CA SER A 27 -16.85 11.03 9.23
C SER A 27 -16.43 12.32 8.54
N PRO A 28 -15.89 13.32 9.28
CA PRO A 28 -15.36 14.53 8.66
C PRO A 28 -14.27 14.19 7.63
N LEU A 29 -14.31 14.83 6.46
CA LEU A 29 -13.38 14.55 5.36
C LEU A 29 -11.91 14.65 5.78
N TRP A 30 -11.58 15.66 6.59
CA TRP A 30 -10.21 15.86 7.09
C TRP A 30 -9.72 14.68 7.93
N MET A 31 -10.62 14.04 8.70
CA MET A 31 -10.28 12.90 9.56
C MET A 31 -10.08 11.63 8.73
N ALA A 32 -10.94 11.42 7.73
CA ALA A 32 -10.76 10.33 6.76
C ALA A 32 -9.41 10.45 6.03
N ILE A 33 -9.06 11.66 5.56
CA ILE A 33 -7.76 11.93 4.90
C ILE A 33 -6.59 11.62 5.85
N LEU A 34 -6.62 12.14 7.08
CA LEU A 34 -5.55 11.94 8.06
C LEU A 34 -5.33 10.46 8.39
N ILE A 35 -6.42 9.72 8.62
CA ILE A 35 -6.34 8.29 8.92
C ILE A 35 -5.81 7.52 7.70
N SER A 36 -6.31 7.82 6.50
CA SER A 36 -5.80 7.19 5.27
C SER A 36 -4.32 7.47 5.05
N TRP A 37 -3.82 8.67 5.37
CA TRP A 37 -2.39 9.00 5.33
C TRP A 37 -1.58 8.21 6.35
N LEU A 38 -2.07 8.03 7.58
CA LEU A 38 -1.38 7.21 8.57
C LEU A 38 -1.27 5.75 8.11
N ILE A 39 -2.33 5.19 7.53
CA ILE A 39 -2.30 3.82 7.00
C ILE A 39 -1.35 3.73 5.80
N ALA A 40 -1.41 4.70 4.87
CA ALA A 40 -0.49 4.77 3.74
C ALA A 40 0.99 4.90 4.20
N SER A 41 1.26 5.58 5.31
CA SER A 41 2.63 5.65 5.83
C SER A 41 3.18 4.27 6.24
N VAL A 42 2.33 3.42 6.82
CA VAL A 42 2.69 2.03 7.18
C VAL A 42 2.87 1.18 5.93
N GLU A 43 1.99 1.34 4.94
CA GLU A 43 2.13 0.73 3.61
C GLU A 43 3.51 1.02 3.01
N TYR A 44 3.92 2.29 3.03
CA TYR A 44 5.21 2.74 2.49
C TYR A 44 6.42 2.06 3.14
N CYS A 45 6.34 1.70 4.42
CA CYS A 45 7.40 0.97 5.11
C CYS A 45 7.68 -0.41 4.52
N PHE A 46 6.70 -1.02 3.83
CA PHE A 46 6.86 -2.31 3.14
C PHE A 46 7.13 -2.10 1.64
N GLN A 47 6.37 -1.20 1.02
CA GLN A 47 6.47 -0.78 -0.39
C GLN A 47 7.92 -0.45 -0.80
N VAL A 48 8.58 0.44 -0.03
CA VAL A 48 9.88 1.00 -0.43
C VAL A 48 10.99 -0.05 -0.40
N PRO A 49 11.17 -0.84 0.69
CA PRO A 49 12.12 -1.95 0.68
C PRO A 49 11.78 -3.00 -0.39
N ALA A 50 10.50 -3.33 -0.58
CA ALA A 50 10.10 -4.32 -1.57
C ALA A 50 10.50 -3.92 -2.98
N ASN A 51 10.24 -2.67 -3.36
CA ASN A 51 10.58 -2.14 -4.67
C ASN A 51 12.09 -2.02 -4.85
N ARG A 52 12.82 -1.52 -3.84
CA ARG A 52 14.29 -1.42 -3.91
C ARG A 52 14.96 -2.79 -4.07
N ILE A 53 14.49 -3.81 -3.36
CA ILE A 53 15.02 -5.18 -3.47
C ILE A 53 14.53 -5.86 -4.76
N GLY A 54 13.27 -5.60 -5.14
CA GLY A 54 12.63 -6.18 -6.31
C GLY A 54 13.17 -5.67 -7.64
N HIS A 55 13.61 -4.41 -7.69
CA HIS A 55 14.07 -3.75 -8.92
C HIS A 55 15.39 -4.33 -9.48
N TYR A 56 16.07 -5.20 -8.72
CA TYR A 56 17.21 -5.98 -9.22
C TYR A 56 16.78 -7.19 -10.07
N GLN A 57 15.52 -7.64 -9.97
CA GLN A 57 15.02 -8.84 -10.64
C GLN A 57 13.81 -8.57 -11.54
N PHE A 58 13.00 -7.58 -11.21
CA PHE A 58 11.77 -7.23 -11.91
C PHE A 58 11.86 -5.80 -12.46
N SER A 59 11.19 -5.56 -13.59
CA SER A 59 10.99 -4.19 -14.05
C SER A 59 10.02 -3.44 -13.12
N ALA A 60 10.07 -2.11 -13.13
CA ALA A 60 9.12 -1.29 -12.38
C ALA A 60 7.66 -1.62 -12.71
N ALA A 61 7.35 -1.92 -13.98
CA ALA A 61 6.02 -2.32 -14.40
C ALA A 61 5.60 -3.66 -13.78
N GLN A 62 6.50 -4.65 -13.76
CA GLN A 62 6.22 -5.94 -13.12
C GLN A 62 6.00 -5.82 -11.61
N LEU A 63 6.81 -5.01 -10.92
CA LEU A 63 6.63 -4.75 -9.49
C LEU A 63 5.27 -4.11 -9.20
N LYS A 64 4.86 -3.16 -10.04
CA LYS A 64 3.56 -2.51 -9.92
C LYS A 64 2.41 -3.50 -10.11
N THR A 65 2.50 -4.36 -11.13
CA THR A 65 1.50 -5.43 -11.32
C THR A 65 1.47 -6.38 -10.13
N ILE A 66 2.63 -6.82 -9.62
CA ILE A 66 2.70 -7.72 -8.45
C ILE A 66 2.07 -7.07 -7.21
N GLN A 67 2.26 -5.77 -7.02
CA GLN A 67 1.66 -5.04 -5.91
C GLN A 67 0.13 -5.00 -6.01
N GLU A 68 -0.45 -5.01 -7.20
CA GLU A 68 -1.89 -4.84 -7.41
C GLU A 68 -2.69 -6.15 -7.39
N VAL A 69 -2.01 -7.29 -7.27
CA VAL A 69 -2.61 -8.64 -7.14
C VAL A 69 -2.98 -8.91 -5.67
#